data_AF-A0A968JRG1-F1
#
_entry.id   AF-A0A968JRG1-F1
#
_cell.length_a   1.000
_cell.length_b   1.000
_cell.length_c   1.000
_cell.angle_alpha   90.00
_cell.angle_beta   90.00
_cell.angle_gamma   90.00
#
_symmetry.space_group_name_H-M   'P 1'
#
loop_
_entity.id
_entity.type
_entity.pdbx_description
1 polymer ?
#
loop_
_entity_poly.entity_id
_entity_poly.type
_entity_poly.pdbx_seq_one_letter_code
_entity_poly.pdbx_strand_id
1 'polypeptide(L)'
;MVKRKYHSSVSVYYSLISFLKNPNTVLSGEDLFKTLNRINEQRTEKMTIPASVVNIENILNADGVINLQTQNKKPVFINQLMLEDKAKMKIQYSTTSNARIDVLNGFKIGTGINWNEINFIVLDKKSGEVIFDYENHYRKSMPVRSQVL
;
A
#
# COMPACT_ATOMS: atom_id res chain seq x y z
N MET A 1 -3.60 -6.76 -29.12
CA MET A 1 -3.33 -5.85 -27.98
C MET A 1 -4.21 -6.24 -26.81
N VAL A 2 -3.64 -6.77 -25.72
CA VAL A 2 -4.39 -6.97 -24.47
C VAL A 2 -4.67 -5.59 -23.88
N LYS A 3 -5.95 -5.17 -23.81
CA LYS A 3 -6.34 -3.94 -23.12
C LYS A 3 -5.83 -4.03 -21.68
N ARG A 4 -4.95 -3.11 -21.27
CA ARG A 4 -4.46 -3.07 -19.89
C ARG A 4 -5.65 -2.85 -18.95
N LYS A 5 -5.87 -3.79 -18.03
CA LYS A 5 -6.96 -3.74 -17.03
C LYS A 5 -6.81 -2.58 -16.04
N TYR A 6 -5.58 -2.06 -15.88
CA TYR A 6 -5.20 -1.00 -14.96
C TYR A 6 -4.24 0.00 -15.64
N HIS A 7 -4.26 1.26 -15.20
CA HIS A 7 -3.21 2.21 -15.53
C HIS A 7 -1.83 1.70 -15.04
N SER A 8 -0.76 1.95 -15.79
CA SER A 8 0.57 1.38 -15.47
C SER A 8 1.11 1.85 -14.11
N SER A 9 0.78 3.07 -13.69
CA SER A 9 1.22 3.61 -12.39
C SER A 9 0.66 2.83 -11.19
N VAL A 10 -0.57 2.29 -11.29
CA VAL A 10 -1.23 1.58 -10.18
C VAL A 10 -1.10 0.06 -10.25
N SER A 11 -0.64 -0.51 -11.37
CA SER A 11 -0.68 -1.96 -11.58
C SER A 11 0.11 -2.76 -10.53
N VAL A 12 1.24 -2.24 -10.03
CA VAL A 12 2.02 -2.87 -8.96
C VAL A 12 1.22 -2.94 -7.66
N TYR A 13 0.48 -1.88 -7.32
CA TYR A 13 -0.37 -1.87 -6.13
C TYR A 13 -1.54 -2.84 -6.25
N TYR A 14 -2.14 -2.98 -7.44
CA TYR A 14 -3.18 -3.98 -7.66
C TYR A 14 -2.65 -5.42 -7.57
N SER A 15 -1.43 -5.68 -8.04
CA SER A 15 -0.75 -6.97 -7.85
C SER A 15 -0.45 -7.24 -6.38
N LEU A 16 0.07 -6.24 -5.65
CA LEU A 16 0.30 -6.31 -4.21
C LEU A 16 -0.99 -6.60 -3.44
N ILE A 17 -2.03 -5.83 -3.71
CA ILE A 17 -3.34 -6.03 -3.09
C ILE A 17 -3.83 -7.46 -3.31
N SER A 18 -3.68 -7.98 -4.54
CA SER A 18 -4.10 -9.35 -4.85
C SER A 18 -3.29 -10.38 -4.06
N PHE A 19 -2.00 -10.13 -3.83
CA PHE A 19 -1.13 -10.96 -3.01
C PHE A 19 -1.54 -10.96 -1.52
N LEU A 20 -1.85 -9.78 -0.97
CA LEU A 20 -2.24 -9.60 0.43
C LEU A 20 -3.64 -10.15 0.78
N LYS A 21 -4.47 -10.41 -0.22
CA LYS A 21 -5.85 -10.90 -0.02
C LYS A 21 -5.95 -12.37 0.32
N ASN A 22 -4.88 -13.15 0.16
CA ASN A 22 -4.93 -14.58 0.45
C ASN A 22 -5.08 -14.78 1.98
N PRO A 23 -6.21 -15.34 2.44
CA PRO A 23 -6.47 -15.50 3.86
C PRO A 23 -5.45 -16.47 4.48
N ASN A 24 -5.16 -16.30 5.76
CA ASN A 24 -4.29 -17.16 6.57
C ASN A 24 -2.86 -17.33 6.03
N THR A 25 -2.43 -16.42 5.15
CA THR A 25 -1.04 -16.37 4.68
C THR A 25 -0.27 -15.42 5.60
N VAL A 26 0.83 -15.92 6.18
CA VAL A 26 1.83 -15.11 6.86
C VAL A 26 2.93 -14.80 5.85
N LEU A 27 3.21 -13.52 5.67
CA LEU A 27 4.23 -13.03 4.75
C LEU A 27 5.20 -12.14 5.52
N SER A 28 6.48 -12.16 5.15
CA SER A 28 7.46 -11.21 5.66
C SER A 28 7.54 -9.95 4.78
N GLY A 29 8.11 -8.87 5.32
CA GLY A 29 8.51 -7.71 4.53
C GLY A 29 9.53 -8.06 3.43
N GLU A 30 10.35 -9.09 3.64
CA GLU A 30 11.29 -9.59 2.64
C GLU A 30 10.59 -10.27 1.46
N ASP A 31 9.57 -11.10 1.73
CA ASP A 31 8.74 -11.73 0.69
C ASP A 31 8.02 -10.67 -0.14
N LEU A 32 7.53 -9.63 0.54
CA LEU A 32 6.91 -8.48 -0.08
C LEU A 32 7.92 -7.72 -0.98
N PHE A 33 9.11 -7.42 -0.47
CA PHE A 33 10.15 -6.73 -1.21
C PHE A 33 10.59 -7.51 -2.46
N LYS A 34 10.83 -8.82 -2.34
CA LYS A 34 11.16 -9.71 -3.48
C LYS A 34 10.04 -9.73 -4.51
N THR A 35 8.78 -9.85 -4.05
CA THR A 35 7.61 -9.86 -4.94
C THR A 35 7.49 -8.55 -5.71
N LEU A 36 7.66 -7.41 -5.03
CA LEU A 36 7.60 -6.08 -5.66
C LEU A 36 8.73 -5.90 -6.69
N ASN A 37 9.96 -6.31 -6.37
CA ASN A 37 11.09 -6.24 -7.31
C ASN A 37 10.86 -7.13 -8.55
N ARG A 38 10.39 -8.36 -8.38
CA ARG A 38 10.05 -9.25 -9.50
C ARG A 38 8.97 -8.67 -10.41
N ILE A 39 7.94 -8.03 -9.84
CA ILE A 39 6.93 -7.32 -10.64
C ILE A 39 7.57 -6.14 -11.37
N ASN A 40 8.45 -5.40 -10.69
CA ASN A 40 9.15 -4.24 -11.25
C ASN A 40 10.10 -4.61 -12.40
N GLU A 41 10.74 -5.78 -12.35
CA GLU A 41 11.59 -6.33 -13.41
C GLU A 41 10.86 -6.48 -14.75
N GLN A 42 9.55 -6.75 -14.71
CA GLN A 42 8.72 -6.94 -15.91
C GLN A 42 8.18 -5.63 -16.50
N ARG A 43 8.48 -4.48 -15.88
CA ARG A 43 7.98 -3.16 -16.31
C ARG A 43 8.98 -2.45 -17.22
N THR A 44 8.45 -1.74 -18.22
CA THR A 44 9.21 -0.78 -19.04
C THR A 44 9.74 0.38 -18.20
N GLU A 45 8.92 0.89 -17.28
CA GLU A 45 9.30 1.94 -16.33
C GLU A 45 9.50 1.32 -14.94
N LYS A 46 10.74 1.35 -14.47
CA LYS A 46 11.11 0.88 -13.14
C LYS A 46 10.64 1.87 -12.08
N MET A 47 10.13 1.34 -10.98
CA MET A 47 9.87 2.09 -9.75
C MET A 47 10.90 1.72 -8.68
N THR A 48 11.33 2.68 -7.88
CA THR A 48 12.14 2.40 -6.69
C THR A 48 11.25 1.81 -5.62
N ILE A 49 11.57 0.58 -5.17
CA ILE A 49 10.92 -0.03 -4.01
C ILE A 49 11.77 0.32 -2.78
N PRO A 50 11.24 1.04 -1.77
CA PRO A 50 12.00 1.38 -0.58
C PRO A 50 12.49 0.12 0.14
N ALA A 51 13.81 0.04 0.40
CA ALA A 51 14.40 -1.09 1.11
C ALA A 51 13.81 -1.25 2.53
N SER A 52 13.31 -0.18 3.13
CA SER A 52 12.64 -0.19 4.43
C SER A 52 11.43 -1.13 4.52
N VAL A 53 10.84 -1.54 3.40
CA VAL A 53 9.76 -2.54 3.37
C VAL A 53 10.18 -3.86 4.05
N VAL A 54 11.46 -4.21 4.01
CA VAL A 54 11.98 -5.44 4.67
C VAL A 54 11.88 -5.38 6.20
N ASN A 55 11.69 -4.19 6.78
CA ASN A 55 11.56 -4.00 8.24
C ASN A 55 10.15 -4.34 8.75
N ILE A 56 9.25 -4.78 7.87
CA ILE A 56 7.99 -5.40 8.26
C ILE A 56 8.28 -6.85 8.62
N GLU A 57 8.02 -7.23 9.87
CA GLU A 57 8.28 -8.57 10.38
C GLU A 57 7.25 -9.56 9.84
N ASN A 58 5.96 -9.26 10.07
CA ASN A 58 4.86 -10.12 9.67
C ASN A 58 3.74 -9.32 9.03
N ILE A 59 3.16 -9.88 7.98
CA ILE A 59 1.92 -9.44 7.34
C ILE A 59 0.97 -10.63 7.35
N LEU A 60 -0.11 -10.55 8.13
CA LEU A 60 -1.08 -11.62 8.31
C LEU A 60 -2.47 -11.13 7.92
N ASN A 61 -3.09 -11.80 6.95
CA ASN A 61 -4.51 -11.63 6.66
C ASN A 61 -5.34 -12.61 7.50
N ALA A 62 -5.93 -12.09 8.58
CA ALA A 62 -6.84 -12.82 9.46
C ALA A 62 -8.27 -12.34 9.20
N ASP A 63 -9.09 -13.19 8.58
CA ASP A 63 -10.50 -12.92 8.29
C ASP A 63 -10.77 -11.57 7.59
N GLY A 64 -9.92 -11.23 6.62
CA GLY A 64 -10.05 -10.00 5.83
C GLY A 64 -9.49 -8.75 6.51
N VAL A 65 -8.93 -8.88 7.73
CA VAL A 65 -8.11 -7.84 8.38
C VAL A 65 -6.64 -8.18 8.18
N ILE A 66 -5.93 -7.30 7.49
CA ILE A 66 -4.48 -7.40 7.31
C ILE A 66 -3.82 -6.72 8.50
N ASN A 67 -3.09 -7.50 9.28
CA ASN A 67 -2.31 -7.07 10.42
C ASN A 67 -0.84 -7.02 10.02
N LEU A 68 -0.16 -5.91 10.34
CA LEU A 68 1.25 -5.73 10.07
C LEU A 68 2.00 -5.54 11.39
N GLN A 69 3.08 -6.30 11.57
CA GLN A 69 3.99 -6.17 12.70
C GLN A 69 5.34 -5.68 12.19
N THR A 70 5.95 -4.77 12.93
CA THR A 70 7.23 -4.15 12.56
C THR A 70 8.36 -4.74 13.36
N GLN A 71 9.54 -4.86 12.75
CA GLN A 71 10.72 -5.35 13.45
C GLN A 71 11.06 -4.44 14.63
N ASN A 72 11.36 -5.05 15.79
CA ASN A 72 11.70 -4.34 17.02
C ASN A 72 10.64 -3.33 17.49
N LYS A 73 9.38 -3.45 17.03
CA LYS A 73 8.28 -2.53 17.32
C LYS A 73 8.56 -1.08 16.88
N LYS A 74 9.44 -0.88 15.91
CA LYS A 74 9.82 0.44 15.39
C LYS A 74 9.00 0.78 14.14
N PRO A 75 8.56 2.04 13.98
CA PRO A 75 7.86 2.45 12.77
C PRO A 75 8.70 2.21 11.50
N VAL A 76 8.02 1.81 10.44
CA VAL A 76 8.61 1.61 9.11
C VAL A 76 8.19 2.76 8.20
N PHE A 77 9.19 3.44 7.64
CA PHE A 77 8.98 4.58 6.74
C PHE A 77 9.14 4.14 5.28
N ILE A 78 8.08 4.24 4.51
CA ILE A 78 8.02 3.90 3.08
C ILE A 78 7.64 5.18 2.33
N ASN A 79 8.65 5.94 1.91
CA ASN A 79 8.46 7.27 1.33
C ASN A 79 7.65 8.19 2.27
N GLN A 80 6.46 8.63 1.83
CA GLN A 80 5.57 9.48 2.63
C GLN A 80 4.63 8.70 3.54
N LEU A 81 4.74 7.36 3.59
CA LEU A 81 3.95 6.51 4.46
C LEU A 81 4.76 6.08 5.68
N MET A 82 4.22 6.31 6.87
CA MET A 82 4.68 5.69 8.11
C MET A 82 3.72 4.56 8.49
N LEU A 83 4.29 3.39 8.73
CA LEU A 83 3.61 2.21 9.26
C LEU A 83 4.07 1.99 10.70
N GLU A 84 3.16 2.09 11.66
CA GLU A 84 3.43 1.81 13.07
C GLU A 84 3.36 0.31 13.37
N ASP A 85 3.90 -0.10 14.52
CA ASP A 85 3.77 -1.47 14.98
C ASP A 85 2.30 -1.85 15.20
N LYS A 86 1.93 -3.07 14.80
CA LYS A 86 0.55 -3.62 14.89
C LYS A 86 -0.49 -2.82 14.09
N ALA A 87 -0.07 -2.16 13.02
CA ALA A 87 -0.97 -1.49 12.09
C ALA A 87 -1.96 -2.48 11.46
N LYS A 88 -3.16 -2.00 11.16
CA LYS A 88 -4.28 -2.82 10.65
C LYS A 88 -4.99 -2.13 9.51
N MET A 89 -5.30 -2.89 8.47
CA MET A 89 -6.06 -2.42 7.32
C MET A 89 -7.02 -3.48 6.77
N LYS A 90 -8.03 -3.03 6.01
CA LYS A 90 -8.91 -3.89 5.20
C LYS A 90 -8.82 -3.47 3.74
N ILE A 91 -8.89 -4.43 2.84
CA ILE A 91 -8.94 -4.17 1.41
C ILE A 91 -10.35 -4.46 0.90
N GLN A 92 -10.95 -3.46 0.28
CA GLN A 92 -12.24 -3.54 -0.39
C GLN A 92 -12.10 -3.21 -1.86
N TYR A 93 -12.96 -3.79 -2.70
CA TYR A 93 -13.13 -3.34 -4.08
C TYR A 93 -14.47 -2.63 -4.18
N SER A 94 -14.44 -1.40 -4.68
CA SER A 94 -15.65 -0.69 -5.04
C SER A 94 -16.35 -1.35 -6.23
N THR A 95 -17.62 -1.02 -6.43
CA THR A 95 -18.43 -1.46 -7.59
C THR A 95 -17.80 -1.04 -8.93
N THR A 96 -17.02 0.04 -8.95
CA THR A 96 -16.24 0.50 -10.12
C THR A 96 -14.91 -0.22 -10.29
N SER A 97 -14.62 -1.22 -9.46
CA SER A 97 -13.36 -1.97 -9.33
C SER A 97 -12.12 -1.14 -8.95
N ASN A 98 -12.30 0.08 -8.45
CA ASN A 98 -11.24 0.76 -7.72
C ASN A 98 -10.99 0.01 -6.40
N ALA A 99 -9.73 -0.16 -6.04
CA ALA A 99 -9.36 -0.72 -4.75
C ALA A 99 -9.39 0.39 -3.69
N ARG A 100 -9.98 0.07 -2.55
CA ARG A 100 -10.01 0.90 -1.36
C ARG A 100 -9.31 0.14 -0.22
N ILE A 101 -8.38 0.80 0.43
CA ILE A 101 -7.69 0.30 1.62
C ILE A 101 -8.24 1.11 2.78
N ASP A 102 -9.07 0.50 3.62
CA ASP A 102 -9.51 1.11 4.88
C ASP A 102 -8.43 0.92 5.93
N VAL A 103 -7.99 2.02 6.52
CA VAL A 103 -7.03 2.01 7.62
C VAL A 103 -7.83 1.89 8.91
N LEU A 104 -7.55 0.84 9.68
CA LEU A 104 -8.14 0.67 11.00
C LEU A 104 -7.28 1.33 12.07
N ASN A 105 -5.95 1.27 11.93
CA ASN A 105 -4.98 2.00 12.75
C ASN A 105 -3.55 1.91 12.16
N GLY A 106 -2.65 2.76 12.66
CA GLY A 106 -1.20 2.59 12.51
C GLY A 106 -0.63 2.98 11.13
N PHE A 107 -1.37 3.71 10.31
CA PHE A 107 -0.87 4.29 9.06
C PHE A 107 -0.95 5.82 9.13
N LYS A 108 0.15 6.50 8.79
CA LYS A 108 0.22 7.96 8.71
C LYS A 108 0.85 8.40 7.40
N ILE A 109 0.41 9.51 6.84
CA ILE A 109 0.98 10.14 5.65
C ILE A 109 1.65 11.46 6.04
N GLY A 110 2.90 11.65 5.62
CA GLY A 110 3.68 12.79 6.04
C GLY A 110 5.11 12.82 5.54
N THR A 111 5.82 13.88 5.92
CA THR A 111 7.25 14.06 5.66
C THR A 111 7.89 14.80 6.84
N GLY A 112 9.05 14.34 7.30
CA GLY A 112 9.80 15.01 8.36
C GLY A 112 9.02 15.09 9.67
N ILE A 113 8.63 16.31 10.05
CA ILE A 113 8.01 16.63 11.35
C ILE A 113 6.48 16.42 11.33
N ASN A 114 5.83 16.50 10.16
CA ASN A 114 4.37 16.47 10.06
C ASN A 114 3.87 15.11 9.57
N TRP A 115 3.19 14.36 10.45
CA TRP A 115 2.57 13.07 10.17
C TRP A 115 1.09 13.12 10.48
N ASN A 116 0.25 12.79 9.50
CA ASN A 116 -1.21 12.85 9.64
C ASN A 116 -1.80 11.45 9.54
N GLU A 117 -2.73 11.14 10.43
CA GLU A 117 -3.51 9.90 10.37
C GLU A 117 -4.44 9.91 9.16
N ILE A 118 -4.68 8.71 8.62
CA ILE A 118 -5.53 8.52 7.45
C ILE A 118 -6.62 7.49 7.75
N ASN A 119 -7.81 7.73 7.21
CA ASN A 119 -8.96 6.84 7.31
C ASN A 119 -8.94 5.78 6.21
N PHE A 120 -8.62 6.17 4.97
CA PHE A 120 -8.55 5.24 3.85
C PHE A 120 -7.71 5.77 2.68
N ILE A 121 -7.34 4.85 1.79
CA ILE A 121 -6.65 5.10 0.52
C ILE A 121 -7.50 4.52 -0.61
N VAL A 122 -7.77 5.27 -1.67
CA VAL A 122 -8.38 4.76 -2.91
C VAL A 122 -7.34 4.77 -4.02
N LEU A 123 -7.22 3.64 -4.72
CA LEU A 123 -6.41 3.52 -5.93
C LEU A 123 -7.33 3.53 -7.15
N ASP A 124 -7.30 4.62 -7.93
CA ASP A 124 -8.10 4.69 -9.14
C ASP A 124 -7.46 3.88 -10.27
N LYS A 125 -8.18 2.86 -10.75
CA LYS A 125 -7.64 1.96 -11.78
C LYS A 125 -7.49 2.63 -13.15
N LYS A 126 -8.26 3.68 -13.43
CA LYS A 126 -8.37 4.35 -14.73
C LYS A 126 -7.42 5.54 -14.81
N SER A 127 -7.49 6.47 -13.85
CA SER A 127 -6.64 7.66 -13.82
C SER A 127 -5.23 7.36 -13.33
N GLY A 128 -5.06 6.29 -12.56
CA GLY A 128 -3.77 5.96 -11.96
C GLY A 128 -3.38 6.90 -10.81
N GLU A 129 -4.39 7.52 -10.19
CA GLU A 129 -4.28 8.38 -9.02
C GLU A 129 -4.48 7.61 -7.71
N VAL A 130 -3.94 8.19 -6.64
CA VAL A 130 -4.21 7.80 -5.27
C VAL A 130 -4.98 8.92 -4.59
N ILE A 131 -6.04 8.54 -3.88
CA ILE A 131 -6.82 9.46 -3.05
C ILE A 131 -6.62 9.07 -1.61
N PHE A 132 -6.12 9.99 -0.79
CA PHE A 132 -6.04 9.84 0.65
C PHE A 132 -7.20 10.57 1.31
N ASP A 133 -7.83 9.94 2.29
CA ASP A 133 -8.77 10.55 3.23
C ASP A 133 -8.09 10.61 4.59
N TYR A 134 -7.85 11.83 5.07
CA TYR A 134 -7.22 12.10 6.36
C TYR A 134 -8.25 12.03 7.48
N GLU A 135 -7.80 11.88 8.73
CA GLU A 135 -8.68 11.77 9.91
C GLU A 135 -9.78 12.85 9.95
N ASN A 136 -9.45 14.09 9.58
CA ASN A 136 -10.38 15.23 9.51
C ASN A 136 -11.29 15.23 8.26
N HIS A 137 -11.38 14.12 7.53
CA HIS A 137 -12.10 13.95 6.26
C HIS A 137 -11.66 14.88 5.12
N TYR A 138 -10.52 15.56 5.27
CA TYR A 138 -9.87 16.21 4.14
C TYR A 138 -9.43 15.13 3.14
N ARG A 139 -9.66 15.38 1.85
CA ARG A 139 -9.29 14.45 0.78
C ARG A 139 -8.27 15.07 -0.16
N LYS A 140 -7.26 14.30 -0.51
CA LYS A 140 -6.22 14.71 -1.45
C LYS A 140 -6.06 13.65 -2.54
N SER A 141 -6.34 14.03 -3.79
CA SER A 141 -6.05 13.21 -4.97
C SER A 141 -4.71 13.62 -5.55
N MET A 142 -3.87 12.63 -5.86
CA MET A 142 -2.55 12.86 -6.45
C MET A 142 -2.18 11.72 -7.40
N PRO A 143 -1.38 11.98 -8.45
CA PRO A 143 -0.80 10.90 -9.24
C PRO A 143 0.03 9.96 -8.34
N VAL A 144 -0.07 8.64 -8.51
CA VAL A 144 0.75 7.67 -7.74
C VAL A 144 2.25 8.01 -7.78
N ARG A 145 2.72 8.50 -8.93
CA ARG A 145 4.12 8.86 -9.16
C ARG A 145 4.62 9.98 -8.24
N SER A 146 3.74 10.79 -7.63
CA SER A 146 4.12 11.92 -6.77
C SER A 146 4.01 11.65 -5.27
N GLN A 147 3.67 10.43 -4.87
CA GLN A 147 3.42 10.05 -3.47
C GLN A 147 4.25 8.87 -3.00
N VAL A 148 4.66 8.02 -3.93
CA VAL A 148 5.35 6.76 -3.61
C VAL A 148 6.64 6.60 -4.43
N LEU A 149 7.11 7.67 -5.06
CA LEU A 149 8.37 7.76 -5.80
C LEU A 149 9.00 9.14 -5.60
#